data_AF-A0A8R1HKV1-F1
#
_entry.id   AF-A0A8R1HKV1-F1
#
_cell.length_a   1.000
_cell.length_b   1.000
_cell.length_c   1.000
_cell.angle_alpha   90.00
_cell.angle_beta   90.00
_cell.angle_gamma   90.00
#
_symmetry.space_group_name_H-M   'P 1'
#
loop_
_entity.id
_entity.type
_entity.pdbx_description
1 polymer ?
#
loop_
_entity_poly.entity_id
_entity_poly.type
_entity_poly.pdbx_seq_one_letter_code
_entity_poly.pdbx_strand_id
1 'polypeptide(L)'
;MLRNLCSTAIRLGRAGKPRYLSNEGDDGKPAPKAKDVLDEDLLKAIDGVAENIHPESTTGMKSLKNTLINRLVANEKASFDTAAASASSEMLDDQALIGLLADVAGDAKIEKKLPPKSAQLRQEKRGLVLLRKEIFYQAVQSGFTTEEARLKSEAIVDEAQLKLQQQRKALLGDVQEKSEREEAEQAERSEREQKLFTMALEFLEKIYKDDLMDSDTRKPVNVDPNAVKLFDQRPLGIWKKAEKYEELSLGFWNQWDQRAAAFMYLKTDFGYG
;
A
#
# COMPACT_ATOMS: atom_id res chain seq x y z
N MET A 1 -12.51 43.87 45.79
CA MET A 1 -11.79 42.99 44.83
C MET A 1 -12.41 43.18 43.47
N LEU A 2 -11.82 44.05 42.65
CA LEU A 2 -12.32 44.38 41.32
C LEU A 2 -11.17 44.34 40.31
N ARG A 3 -11.48 43.61 39.25
CA ARG A 3 -10.87 43.43 37.92
C ARG A 3 -9.98 44.59 37.45
N ASN A 4 -8.88 44.26 36.78
CA ASN A 4 -8.42 45.02 35.63
C ASN A 4 -8.00 44.07 34.51
N LEU A 5 -8.76 44.16 33.43
CA LEU A 5 -8.53 43.57 32.12
C LEU A 5 -7.36 44.34 31.47
N CYS A 6 -6.25 43.66 31.15
CA CYS A 6 -5.27 44.22 30.22
C CYS A 6 -5.60 43.68 28.82
N SER A 7 -6.39 44.49 28.12
CA SER A 7 -6.64 44.41 26.69
C SER A 7 -5.32 44.58 25.93
N THR A 8 -4.85 43.55 25.24
CA THR A 8 -3.76 43.66 24.26
C THR A 8 -4.30 44.38 23.03
N ALA A 9 -4.14 45.70 23.02
CA ALA A 9 -4.40 46.53 21.85
C ALA A 9 -3.30 46.28 20.80
N ILE A 10 -3.62 45.53 19.76
CA ILE A 10 -2.85 45.48 18.52
C ILE A 10 -2.97 46.86 17.87
N ARG A 11 -1.91 47.66 17.99
CA ARG A 11 -1.81 48.97 17.32
C ARG A 11 -1.53 48.72 15.82
N LEU A 12 -2.60 48.64 15.05
CA LEU A 12 -2.54 48.76 13.59
C LEU A 12 -2.25 50.23 13.25
N GLY A 13 -1.05 50.51 12.72
CA GLY A 13 -0.74 51.83 12.20
C GLY A 13 0.70 52.06 11.75
N ARG A 14 1.07 51.55 10.57
CA ARG A 14 1.55 52.34 9.42
C ARG A 14 1.82 51.44 8.21
N ALA A 15 1.55 51.97 7.03
CA ALA A 15 1.69 51.30 5.73
C ALA A 15 3.16 50.99 5.40
N GLY A 16 3.69 49.91 5.95
CA GLY A 16 4.85 49.18 5.44
C GLY A 16 4.39 47.75 5.18
N LYS A 17 4.54 47.25 3.94
CA LYS A 17 4.22 45.86 3.62
C LYS A 17 5.01 44.96 4.60
N PRO A 18 4.39 43.99 5.30
CA PRO A 18 5.16 42.99 6.04
C PRO A 18 5.95 42.19 5.00
N ARG A 19 7.27 42.38 4.97
CA ARG A 19 8.16 41.55 4.17
C ARG A 19 8.49 40.32 5.01
N TYR A 20 7.91 39.21 4.62
CA TYR A 20 8.22 37.88 5.13
C TYR A 20 9.74 37.64 5.03
N LEU A 21 10.39 37.45 6.17
CA LEU A 21 11.73 36.89 6.24
C LEU A 21 11.58 35.37 6.00
N SER A 22 11.51 34.96 4.73
CA SER A 22 11.51 33.54 4.36
C SER A 22 12.93 33.00 4.48
N ASN A 23 13.05 31.82 5.08
CA ASN A 23 14.30 31.07 5.16
C ASN A 23 14.54 30.28 3.86
N GLU A 24 15.82 30.17 3.50
CA GLU A 24 16.41 29.24 2.52
C GLU A 24 16.08 29.42 1.03
N GLY A 25 16.74 30.43 0.46
CA GLY A 25 17.20 30.42 -0.92
C GLY A 25 18.38 31.40 -1.00
N ASP A 26 19.59 30.90 -1.22
CA ASP A 26 20.79 31.70 -1.51
C ASP A 26 20.64 32.35 -2.90
N ASP A 27 19.67 33.24 -3.03
CA ASP A 27 19.39 33.99 -4.24
C ASP A 27 20.22 35.28 -4.27
N GLY A 28 21.50 35.26 -3.86
CA GLY A 28 22.44 36.37 -4.04
C GLY A 28 21.94 37.77 -3.60
N LYS A 29 20.90 37.84 -2.77
CA LYS A 29 20.27 39.10 -2.36
C LYS A 29 21.13 39.70 -1.27
N PRO A 30 21.50 41.00 -1.38
CA PRO A 30 22.30 41.64 -0.37
C PRO A 30 21.58 41.55 0.98
N ALA A 31 22.32 41.23 2.03
CA ALA A 31 21.79 41.14 3.38
C ALA A 31 20.94 42.40 3.69
N PRO A 32 19.79 42.24 4.38
CA PRO A 32 18.92 43.36 4.69
C PRO A 32 19.72 44.43 5.44
N LYS A 33 19.55 45.70 5.06
CA LYS A 33 20.28 46.79 5.70
C LYS A 33 19.76 46.93 7.13
N ALA A 34 20.59 47.41 8.05
CA ALA A 34 20.20 47.62 9.44
C ALA A 34 18.93 48.49 9.60
N LYS A 35 18.68 49.42 8.67
CA LYS A 35 17.49 50.28 8.61
C LYS A 35 16.22 49.56 8.16
N ASP A 36 16.37 48.39 7.52
CA ASP A 36 15.26 47.55 7.09
C ASP A 36 14.79 46.61 8.21
N VAL A 37 15.61 46.45 9.26
CA VAL A 37 15.39 45.53 10.39
C VAL A 37 15.10 46.32 11.67
N LEU A 38 15.91 47.34 11.98
CA LEU A 38 15.78 48.15 13.19
C LEU A 38 15.06 49.48 12.90
N ASP A 39 14.16 49.87 13.81
CA ASP A 39 13.46 51.15 13.77
C ASP A 39 14.42 52.35 13.87
N GLU A 40 14.08 53.44 13.19
CA GLU A 40 14.87 54.68 13.16
C GLU A 40 15.07 55.30 14.57
N ASP A 41 14.13 55.08 15.49
CA ASP A 41 14.25 55.56 16.88
C ASP A 41 15.26 54.73 17.68
N LEU A 42 15.36 53.43 17.41
CA LEU A 42 16.35 52.54 18.03
C LEU A 42 17.76 52.85 17.49
N LEU A 43 17.87 53.17 16.19
CA LEU A 43 19.12 53.61 15.58
C LEU A 43 19.62 54.93 16.20
N LYS A 44 18.72 55.90 16.46
CA LYS A 44 19.06 57.14 17.17
C LYS A 44 19.50 56.90 18.61
N ALA A 45 18.87 55.95 19.31
CA ALA A 45 19.25 55.58 20.66
C ALA A 45 20.66 54.97 20.70
N ILE A 46 21.01 54.12 19.72
CA ILE A 46 22.37 53.56 19.58
C ILE A 46 23.39 54.68 19.34
N ASP A 47 23.02 55.68 18.54
CA ASP A 47 23.88 56.84 18.29
C ASP A 47 24.14 57.63 19.57
N GLY A 48 23.11 57.90 20.37
CA GLY A 48 23.27 58.55 21.68
C GLY A 48 24.10 57.72 22.67
N VAL A 49 23.96 56.39 22.68
CA VAL A 49 24.78 55.50 23.51
C VAL A 49 26.24 55.52 23.07
N ALA A 50 26.50 55.52 21.76
CA ALA A 50 27.86 55.56 21.23
C ALA A 50 28.54 56.91 21.51
N GLU A 51 27.81 58.02 21.39
CA GLU A 51 28.27 59.37 21.73
C GLU A 51 28.58 59.51 23.23
N ASN A 52 27.77 58.91 24.10
CA ASN A 52 28.00 58.95 25.55
C ASN A 52 29.22 58.13 26.01
N ILE A 53 29.54 57.01 25.34
CA ILE A 53 30.64 56.12 25.72
C ILE A 53 31.98 56.57 25.11
N HIS A 54 31.96 57.11 23.89
CA HIS A 54 33.16 57.59 23.19
C HIS A 54 32.99 59.04 22.70
N PRO A 55 32.93 60.03 23.61
CA PRO A 55 32.68 61.43 23.23
C PRO A 55 33.80 62.04 22.38
N GLU A 56 35.05 61.58 22.54
CA GLU A 56 36.22 62.14 21.84
C GLU A 56 36.77 61.25 20.71
N SER A 57 36.31 59.99 20.61
CA SER A 57 36.84 59.02 19.63
C SER A 57 35.83 58.71 18.54
N THR A 58 36.00 59.34 17.38
CA THR A 58 35.14 59.13 16.20
C THR A 58 35.24 57.72 15.63
N THR A 59 36.38 57.04 15.80
CA THR A 59 36.60 55.66 15.34
C THR A 59 36.00 54.64 16.30
N GLY A 60 36.14 54.86 17.62
CA GLY A 60 35.51 54.04 18.66
C GLY A 60 33.98 54.13 18.64
N MET A 61 33.43 55.32 18.38
CA MET A 61 31.99 55.53 18.24
C MET A 61 31.41 54.74 17.06
N LYS A 62 32.07 54.80 15.89
CA LYS A 62 31.63 54.07 14.68
C LYS A 62 31.72 52.56 14.85
N SER A 63 32.79 52.04 15.47
CA SER A 63 32.95 50.60 15.68
C SER A 63 31.93 50.07 16.70
N LEU A 64 31.68 50.80 17.78
CA LEU A 64 30.67 50.46 18.79
C LEU A 64 29.26 50.47 18.21
N LYS A 65 28.92 51.50 17.43
CA LYS A 65 27.65 51.59 16.69
C LYS A 65 27.43 50.37 15.80
N ASN A 66 28.40 50.03 14.95
CA ASN A 66 28.30 48.88 14.07
C ASN A 66 28.18 47.56 14.83
N THR A 67 28.88 47.43 15.97
CA THR A 67 28.82 46.23 16.81
C THR A 67 27.45 46.08 17.47
N LEU A 68 26.89 47.17 18.00
CA LEU A 68 25.56 47.19 18.61
C LEU A 68 24.47 46.87 17.58
N ILE A 69 24.55 47.50 16.40
CA ILE A 69 23.63 47.23 15.29
C ILE A 69 23.69 45.76 14.88
N ASN A 70 24.88 45.19 14.67
CA ASN A 70 25.01 43.79 14.26
C ASN A 70 24.45 42.81 15.30
N ARG A 71 24.66 43.09 16.59
CA ARG A 71 24.10 42.25 17.67
C ARG A 71 22.58 42.35 17.76
N LEU A 72 22.02 43.54 17.59
CA LEU A 72 20.58 43.76 17.59
C LEU A 72 19.91 43.06 16.40
N VAL A 73 20.47 43.21 15.19
CA VAL A 73 20.00 42.51 14.00
C VAL A 73 20.06 40.98 14.18
N ALA A 74 21.15 40.45 14.76
CA ALA A 74 21.28 39.03 15.02
C ALA A 74 20.25 38.51 16.04
N ASN A 75 19.99 39.28 17.10
CA ASN A 75 19.00 38.93 18.12
C ASN A 75 17.57 38.98 17.57
N GLU A 76 17.25 40.01 16.77
CA GLU A 76 15.96 40.13 16.13
C GLU A 76 15.71 39.03 15.11
N LYS A 77 16.73 38.69 14.30
CA LYS A 77 16.67 37.53 13.41
C LYS A 77 16.41 36.24 14.17
N ALA A 78 17.17 35.98 15.24
CA ALA A 78 16.96 34.79 16.07
C ALA A 78 15.54 34.77 16.66
N SER A 79 15.07 35.88 17.22
CA SER A 79 13.71 36.00 17.76
C SER A 79 12.64 35.75 16.69
N PHE A 80 12.82 36.31 15.49
CA PHE A 80 11.93 36.06 14.36
C PHE A 80 11.93 34.60 13.94
N ASP A 81 13.10 33.98 13.78
CA ASP A 81 13.22 32.57 13.38
C ASP A 81 12.56 31.66 14.43
N THR A 82 12.71 31.96 15.72
CA THR A 82 12.07 31.20 16.81
C THR A 82 10.55 31.38 16.81
N ALA A 83 10.06 32.60 16.60
CA ALA A 83 8.62 32.90 16.53
C ALA A 83 7.97 32.29 15.27
N ALA A 84 8.66 32.34 14.13
CA ALA A 84 8.20 31.74 12.89
C ALA A 84 8.18 30.20 12.99
N ALA A 85 9.19 29.59 13.60
CA ALA A 85 9.21 28.15 13.88
C ALA A 85 8.07 27.74 14.84
N SER A 86 7.81 28.55 15.88
CA SER A 86 6.71 28.30 16.82
C SER A 86 5.35 28.44 16.14
N ALA A 87 5.12 29.52 15.39
CA ALA A 87 3.84 29.78 14.72
C ALA A 87 3.56 28.75 13.62
N SER A 88 4.59 28.28 12.91
CA SER A 88 4.44 27.21 11.93
C SER A 88 4.16 25.85 12.57
N SER A 89 4.79 25.54 13.71
CA SER A 89 4.45 24.34 14.49
C SER A 89 3.01 24.39 15.00
N GLU A 90 2.60 25.52 15.57
CA GLU A 90 1.24 25.72 16.10
C GLU A 90 0.17 25.63 15.01
N MET A 91 0.41 26.24 13.84
CA MET A 91 -0.47 26.08 12.68
C MET A 91 -0.56 24.62 12.19
N LEU A 92 0.53 23.85 12.25
CA LEU A 92 0.52 22.45 11.82
C LEU A 92 -0.19 21.54 12.84
N ASP A 93 -0.19 21.93 14.11
CA ASP A 93 -0.89 21.26 15.20
C ASP A 93 -2.35 21.71 15.35
N ASP A 94 -2.77 22.75 14.61
CA ASP A 94 -4.15 23.25 14.63
C ASP A 94 -5.13 22.19 14.12
N GLN A 95 -6.02 21.77 15.02
CA GLN A 95 -7.03 20.74 14.75
C GLN A 95 -7.94 21.08 13.57
N ALA A 96 -8.17 22.37 13.30
CA ALA A 96 -8.95 22.83 12.15
C ALA A 96 -8.19 22.63 10.82
N LEU A 97 -6.87 22.86 10.80
CA LEU A 97 -6.03 22.60 9.63
C LEU A 97 -5.88 21.10 9.41
N ILE A 98 -5.65 20.34 10.48
CA ILE A 98 -5.60 18.86 10.43
C ILE A 98 -6.92 18.30 9.90
N GLY A 99 -8.05 18.81 10.38
CA GLY A 99 -9.39 18.44 9.90
C GLY A 99 -9.56 18.73 8.41
N LEU A 100 -9.17 19.92 7.96
CA LEU A 100 -9.26 20.31 6.55
C LEU A 100 -8.35 19.46 5.64
N LEU A 101 -7.14 19.12 6.10
CA LEU A 101 -6.23 18.21 5.39
C LEU A 101 -6.76 16.78 5.35
N ALA A 102 -7.40 16.31 6.43
CA ALA A 102 -8.03 15.01 6.50
C ALA A 102 -9.27 14.93 5.59
N ASP A 103 -10.07 15.98 5.54
CA ASP A 103 -11.25 16.08 4.66
C ASP A 103 -10.82 16.12 3.19
N VAL A 104 -9.79 16.90 2.84
CA VAL A 104 -9.20 16.89 1.47
C VAL A 104 -8.62 15.52 1.12
N ALA A 105 -8.00 14.83 2.09
CA ALA A 105 -7.50 13.47 1.90
C ALA A 105 -8.60 12.40 1.82
N GLY A 106 -9.78 12.65 2.42
CA GLY A 106 -10.96 11.79 2.35
C GLY A 106 -11.80 11.99 1.08
N ASP A 107 -11.93 13.24 0.62
CA ASP A 107 -12.63 13.61 -0.62
C ASP A 107 -11.82 13.25 -1.86
N ALA A 108 -10.49 13.29 -1.76
CA ALA A 108 -9.64 12.58 -2.69
C ALA A 108 -9.86 11.09 -2.44
N LYS A 109 -10.78 10.47 -3.20
CA LYS A 109 -10.86 9.02 -3.39
C LYS A 109 -9.57 8.52 -4.04
N ILE A 110 -8.50 8.56 -3.26
CA ILE A 110 -7.24 7.91 -3.57
C ILE A 110 -7.59 6.45 -3.32
N GLU A 111 -8.05 5.75 -4.39
CA GLU A 111 -7.75 4.32 -4.54
C GLU A 111 -6.37 4.13 -3.91
N LYS A 112 -6.22 3.24 -2.92
CA LYS A 112 -4.98 3.09 -2.12
C LYS A 112 -3.77 2.86 -3.03
N LYS A 113 -3.30 3.92 -3.67
CA LYS A 113 -2.21 3.93 -4.60
C LYS A 113 -1.03 3.83 -3.69
N LEU A 114 -0.37 2.68 -3.79
CA LEU A 114 0.90 2.44 -3.15
C LEU A 114 1.73 3.73 -3.27
N PRO A 115 2.22 4.28 -2.15
CA PRO A 115 2.95 5.54 -2.18
C PRO A 115 4.06 5.45 -3.23
N PRO A 116 4.43 6.56 -3.88
CA PRO A 116 5.46 6.51 -4.93
C PRO A 116 6.72 5.83 -4.38
N LYS A 117 7.45 5.09 -5.23
CA LYS A 117 8.62 4.29 -4.82
C LYS A 117 9.62 5.10 -3.99
N SER A 118 9.76 6.40 -4.27
CA SER A 118 10.62 7.32 -3.51
C SER A 118 10.13 7.57 -2.09
N ALA A 119 8.82 7.68 -1.86
CA ALA A 119 8.23 7.81 -0.54
C ALA A 119 8.36 6.51 0.26
N GLN A 120 8.15 5.36 -0.38
CA GLN A 120 8.39 4.04 0.24
C GLN A 120 9.84 3.89 0.68
N LEU A 121 10.80 4.18 -0.20
CA LEU A 121 12.23 4.14 0.14
C LEU A 121 12.61 5.06 1.31
N ARG A 122 12.01 6.26 1.39
CA ARG A 122 12.23 7.16 2.53
C ARG A 122 11.65 6.60 3.81
N GLN A 123 10.46 6.01 3.75
CA GLN A 123 9.82 5.37 4.89
C GLN A 123 10.62 4.15 5.36
N GLU A 124 11.09 3.31 4.45
CA GLU A 124 11.95 2.16 4.76
C GLU A 124 13.27 2.60 5.40
N LYS A 125 13.92 3.64 4.87
CA LYS A 125 15.15 4.20 5.47
C LYS A 125 14.90 4.75 6.87
N ARG A 126 13.81 5.47 7.08
CA ARG A 126 13.42 5.98 8.41
C ARG A 126 13.14 4.82 9.37
N GLY A 127 12.39 3.82 8.93
CA GLY A 127 12.10 2.61 9.69
C GLY A 127 13.37 1.85 10.08
N LEU A 128 14.36 1.79 9.19
CA LEU A 128 15.64 1.15 9.48
C LEU A 128 16.46 1.90 10.53
N VAL A 129 16.48 3.23 10.45
CA VAL A 129 17.18 4.08 11.42
C VAL A 129 16.54 3.95 12.80
N LEU A 130 15.20 3.92 12.86
CA LEU A 130 14.47 3.62 14.09
C LEU A 130 14.87 2.26 14.63
N LEU A 131 14.78 1.20 13.80
CA LEU A 131 15.13 -0.17 14.21
C LEU A 131 16.54 -0.25 14.81
N ARG A 132 17.54 0.40 14.18
CA ARG A 132 18.91 0.46 14.71
C ARG A 132 18.96 1.16 16.07
N LYS A 133 18.20 2.25 16.25
CA LYS A 133 18.09 2.97 17.53
C LYS A 133 17.44 2.09 18.61
N GLU A 134 16.38 1.35 18.28
CA GLU A 134 15.74 0.43 19.23
C GLU A 134 16.69 -0.71 19.63
N ILE A 135 17.37 -1.35 18.67
CA ILE A 135 18.37 -2.40 18.95
C ILE A 135 19.52 -1.83 19.78
N PHE A 136 19.97 -0.61 19.48
CA PHE A 136 20.99 0.09 20.25
C PHE A 136 20.58 0.25 21.72
N TYR A 137 19.36 0.73 21.98
CA TYR A 137 18.88 0.88 23.35
C TYR A 137 18.75 -0.46 24.06
N GLN A 138 18.27 -1.49 23.38
CA GLN A 138 18.22 -2.84 23.95
C GLN A 138 19.62 -3.36 24.28
N ALA A 139 20.60 -3.12 23.41
CA ALA A 139 21.99 -3.52 23.64
C ALA A 139 22.60 -2.79 24.85
N VAL A 140 22.36 -1.48 24.99
CA VAL A 140 22.79 -0.71 26.17
C VAL A 140 22.11 -1.23 27.44
N GLN A 141 20.80 -1.52 27.39
CA GLN A 141 20.07 -2.11 28.52
C GLN A 141 20.60 -3.49 28.91
N SER A 142 21.09 -4.28 27.95
CA SER A 142 21.73 -5.57 28.21
C SER A 142 23.17 -5.48 28.72
N GLY A 143 23.71 -4.27 28.91
CA GLY A 143 25.02 -4.02 29.51
C GLY A 143 26.18 -3.88 28.52
N PHE A 144 25.92 -3.74 27.21
CA PHE A 144 26.98 -3.41 26.25
C PHE A 144 27.43 -1.95 26.39
N THR A 145 28.71 -1.70 26.13
CA THR A 145 29.25 -0.34 26.03
C THR A 145 28.60 0.39 24.85
N THR A 146 28.56 1.72 24.88
CA THR A 146 27.88 2.51 23.84
C THR A 146 28.49 2.30 22.45
N GLU A 147 29.81 2.09 22.36
CA GLU A 147 30.47 1.83 21.09
C GLU A 147 30.17 0.42 20.56
N GLU A 148 30.19 -0.59 21.42
CA GLU A 148 29.82 -1.96 21.07
C GLU A 148 28.35 -2.07 20.69
N ALA A 149 27.46 -1.43 21.44
CA ALA A 149 26.03 -1.39 21.17
C ALA A 149 25.75 -0.77 19.79
N ARG A 150 26.48 0.28 19.42
CA ARG A 150 26.35 0.92 18.10
C ARG A 150 26.74 -0.06 16.99
N LEU A 151 27.93 -0.66 17.07
CA LEU A 151 28.40 -1.62 16.06
C LEU A 151 27.47 -2.83 15.94
N LYS A 152 26.99 -3.36 17.08
CA LYS A 152 26.04 -4.47 17.09
C LYS A 152 24.69 -4.10 16.48
N SER A 153 24.18 -2.91 16.78
CA SER A 153 22.89 -2.47 16.23
C SER A 153 22.93 -2.32 14.71
N GLU A 154 24.03 -1.81 14.16
CA GLU A 154 24.23 -1.71 12.71
C GLU A 154 24.36 -3.11 12.08
N ALA A 155 25.23 -3.96 12.62
CA ALA A 155 25.50 -5.30 12.09
C ALA A 155 24.25 -6.22 12.11
N ILE A 156 23.52 -6.25 13.22
CA ILE A 156 22.32 -7.09 13.37
C ILE A 156 21.24 -6.66 12.39
N VAL A 157 21.02 -5.35 12.26
CA VAL A 157 20.01 -4.82 11.35
C VAL A 157 20.37 -5.10 9.89
N ASP A 158 21.65 -4.99 9.53
CA ASP A 158 22.11 -5.29 8.17
C ASP A 158 22.00 -6.78 7.84
N GLU A 159 22.34 -7.67 8.79
CA GLU A 159 22.13 -9.12 8.64
C GLU A 159 20.63 -9.46 8.49
N ALA A 160 19.77 -8.83 9.29
CA ALA A 160 18.32 -9.01 9.20
C ALA A 160 17.77 -8.54 7.84
N GLN A 161 18.27 -7.41 7.31
CA GLN A 161 17.91 -6.96 5.97
C GLN A 161 18.32 -7.96 4.89
N LEU A 162 19.54 -8.50 4.97
CA LEU A 162 20.02 -9.50 4.02
C LEU A 162 19.15 -10.76 4.05
N LYS A 163 18.83 -11.28 5.24
CA LYS A 163 17.96 -12.45 5.41
C LYS A 163 16.55 -12.19 4.86
N LEU A 164 15.97 -11.02 5.12
CA LEU A 164 14.66 -10.65 4.59
C LEU A 164 14.67 -10.60 3.05
N GLN A 165 15.73 -10.05 2.45
CA GLN A 165 15.87 -10.05 0.99
C GLN A 165 16.00 -11.46 0.41
N GLN A 166 16.75 -12.35 1.08
CA GLN A 166 16.86 -13.75 0.68
C GLN A 166 15.51 -14.48 0.78
N GLN A 167 14.76 -14.29 1.85
CA GLN A 167 13.42 -14.86 2.01
C GLN A 167 12.46 -14.36 0.93
N ARG A 168 12.48 -13.07 0.61
CA ARG A 168 11.67 -12.51 -0.50
C ARG A 168 12.03 -13.13 -1.84
N LYS A 169 13.32 -13.34 -2.11
CA LYS A 169 13.79 -14.00 -3.34
C LYS A 169 13.37 -15.48 -3.40
N ALA A 170 13.48 -16.20 -2.28
CA ALA A 170 13.05 -17.60 -2.20
C ALA A 170 11.54 -17.74 -2.45
N LEU A 171 10.72 -16.91 -1.80
CA LEU A 171 9.27 -16.91 -2.02
C LEU A 171 8.89 -16.58 -3.47
N LEU A 172 9.61 -15.66 -4.12
CA LEU A 172 9.39 -15.38 -5.54
C LEU A 172 9.76 -16.57 -6.43
N GLY A 173 10.86 -17.27 -6.12
CA GLY A 173 11.25 -18.49 -6.83
C GLY A 173 10.21 -19.61 -6.68
N ASP A 174 9.73 -19.86 -5.46
CA ASP A 174 8.70 -20.87 -5.20
C ASP A 174 7.38 -20.57 -5.91
N VAL A 175 7.03 -19.28 -6.05
CA VAL A 175 5.84 -18.86 -6.80
C VAL A 175 6.02 -19.09 -8.29
N GLN A 176 7.20 -18.76 -8.83
CA GLN A 176 7.53 -18.99 -10.25
C GLN A 176 7.53 -20.48 -10.60
N GLU A 177 8.15 -21.31 -9.76
CA GLU A 177 8.19 -22.76 -9.97
C GLU A 177 6.78 -23.37 -9.91
N LYS A 178 5.91 -22.88 -9.02
CA LYS A 178 4.50 -23.31 -8.99
C LYS A 178 3.75 -22.91 -10.25
N SER A 179 3.91 -21.69 -10.75
CA SER A 179 3.27 -21.27 -12.01
C SER A 179 3.76 -22.10 -13.20
N GLU A 180 5.06 -22.39 -13.29
CA GLU A 180 5.61 -23.21 -14.38
C GLU A 180 5.08 -24.65 -14.32
N ARG A 181 4.94 -25.23 -13.12
CA ARG A 181 4.34 -26.55 -12.94
C ARG A 181 2.85 -26.57 -13.31
N GLU A 182 2.09 -25.55 -12.93
CA GLU A 182 0.68 -25.42 -13.30
C GLU A 182 0.49 -25.29 -14.82
N GLU A 183 1.34 -24.50 -15.49
CA GLU A 183 1.35 -24.38 -16.95
C GLU A 183 1.70 -25.70 -17.64
N ALA A 184 2.70 -26.43 -17.13
CA ALA A 184 3.07 -27.75 -17.65
C ALA A 184 1.95 -28.78 -17.47
N GLU A 185 1.30 -28.82 -16.30
CA GLU A 185 0.14 -29.69 -16.06
C GLU A 185 -1.05 -29.34 -16.97
N GLN A 186 -1.30 -28.06 -17.21
CA GLN A 186 -2.35 -27.59 -18.12
C GLN A 186 -2.07 -28.03 -19.57
N ALA A 187 -0.81 -27.93 -20.01
CA ALA A 187 -0.38 -28.39 -21.32
C ALA A 187 -0.55 -29.92 -21.47
N GLU A 188 -0.11 -30.71 -20.49
CA GLU A 188 -0.31 -32.17 -20.50
C GLU A 188 -1.79 -32.57 -20.53
N ARG A 189 -2.65 -31.86 -19.78
CA ARG A 189 -4.10 -32.09 -19.82
C ARG A 189 -4.68 -31.81 -21.20
N SER A 190 -4.26 -30.72 -21.83
CA SER A 190 -4.70 -30.38 -23.19
C SER A 190 -4.27 -31.44 -24.23
N GLU A 191 -3.06 -32.00 -24.12
CA GLU A 191 -2.61 -33.08 -25.00
C GLU A 191 -3.39 -34.39 -24.78
N ARG A 192 -3.69 -34.73 -23.51
CA ARG A 192 -4.52 -35.90 -23.18
C ARG A 192 -5.93 -35.76 -23.74
N GLU A 193 -6.53 -34.58 -23.61
CA GLU A 193 -7.85 -34.27 -24.16
C GLU A 193 -7.87 -34.36 -25.69
N GLN A 194 -6.84 -33.85 -26.37
CA GLN A 194 -6.70 -34.00 -27.83
C GLN A 194 -6.63 -35.46 -28.24
N LYS A 195 -5.83 -36.29 -27.54
CA LYS A 195 -5.76 -37.74 -27.80
C LYS A 195 -7.11 -38.44 -27.63
N LEU A 196 -7.87 -38.08 -26.59
CA LEU A 196 -9.22 -38.62 -26.37
C LEU A 196 -10.16 -38.20 -27.50
N PHE A 197 -10.08 -36.96 -27.96
CA PHE A 197 -10.85 -36.48 -29.10
C PHE A 197 -10.51 -37.24 -30.40
N THR A 198 -9.23 -37.46 -30.68
CA THR A 198 -8.80 -38.27 -31.84
C THR A 198 -9.32 -39.70 -31.75
N MET A 199 -9.21 -40.33 -30.57
CA MET A 199 -9.72 -41.67 -30.34
C MET A 199 -11.24 -41.74 -30.53
N ALA A 200 -11.98 -40.74 -30.04
CA ALA A 200 -13.43 -40.66 -30.22
C ALA A 200 -13.80 -40.52 -31.71
N LEU A 201 -13.07 -39.71 -32.48
CA LEU A 201 -13.26 -39.60 -33.93
C LEU A 201 -13.03 -40.92 -34.65
N GLU A 202 -11.95 -41.63 -34.33
CA GLU A 202 -11.68 -42.96 -34.92
C GLU A 202 -12.78 -43.97 -34.60
N PHE A 203 -13.30 -43.96 -33.37
CA PHE A 203 -14.45 -44.80 -33.00
C PHE A 203 -15.71 -44.43 -33.76
N LEU A 204 -15.98 -43.13 -33.90
CA LEU A 204 -17.13 -42.64 -34.65
C LEU A 204 -17.06 -43.07 -36.11
N GLU A 205 -15.90 -42.94 -36.74
CA GLU A 205 -15.67 -43.41 -38.11
C GLU A 205 -15.90 -44.92 -38.26
N LYS A 206 -15.49 -45.73 -37.27
CA LYS A 206 -15.74 -47.19 -37.30
C LYS A 206 -17.23 -47.49 -37.24
N ILE A 207 -17.97 -46.83 -36.35
CA ILE A 207 -19.44 -47.00 -36.25
C ILE A 207 -20.12 -46.65 -37.57
N TYR A 208 -19.76 -45.51 -38.18
CA TYR A 208 -20.37 -45.08 -39.45
C TYR A 208 -19.95 -45.95 -40.64
N LYS A 209 -18.74 -46.51 -40.65
CA LYS A 209 -18.30 -47.47 -41.67
C LYS A 209 -19.02 -48.82 -41.52
N ASP A 210 -19.22 -49.30 -40.29
CA ASP A 210 -19.96 -50.54 -40.03
C ASP A 210 -21.46 -50.41 -40.38
N ASP A 211 -22.10 -49.28 -40.08
CA ASP A 211 -23.51 -49.06 -40.46
C ASP A 211 -23.71 -48.98 -41.99
N LEU A 212 -22.69 -48.55 -42.75
CA LEU A 212 -22.74 -48.55 -44.22
C LEU A 212 -22.58 -49.97 -44.81
N MET A 213 -21.86 -50.87 -44.13
CA MET A 213 -21.51 -52.20 -44.63
C MET A 213 -22.48 -53.32 -44.17
N ASP A 214 -23.34 -53.07 -43.17
CA ASP A 214 -24.20 -54.10 -42.56
C ASP A 214 -25.72 -53.79 -42.61
N SER A 215 -26.13 -52.83 -43.44
CA SER A 215 -27.55 -52.47 -43.59
C SER A 215 -28.40 -53.55 -44.29
N ASP A 216 -27.78 -54.47 -45.04
CA ASP A 216 -28.46 -55.52 -45.81
C ASP A 216 -28.65 -56.85 -45.03
N THR A 217 -28.08 -56.99 -43.83
CA THR A 217 -28.14 -58.23 -43.02
C THR A 217 -29.12 -58.16 -41.86
N ARG A 218 -29.66 -56.97 -41.52
CA ARG A 218 -30.65 -56.78 -40.44
C ARG A 218 -32.02 -57.30 -40.87
N LYS A 219 -32.19 -58.62 -40.91
CA LYS A 219 -33.51 -59.26 -41.01
C LYS A 219 -34.31 -58.88 -39.76
N PRO A 220 -35.52 -58.31 -39.88
CA PRO A 220 -36.37 -58.08 -38.73
C PRO A 220 -36.63 -59.43 -38.07
N VAL A 221 -36.19 -59.57 -36.82
CA VAL A 221 -36.48 -60.75 -36.01
C VAL A 221 -37.98 -60.74 -35.77
N ASN A 222 -38.69 -61.68 -36.38
CA ASN A 222 -40.13 -61.84 -36.19
C ASN A 222 -40.34 -62.39 -34.76
N VAL A 223 -40.66 -61.50 -33.83
CA VAL A 223 -40.84 -61.87 -32.42
C VAL A 223 -42.21 -62.52 -32.30
N ASP A 224 -42.23 -63.82 -31.98
CA ASP A 224 -43.47 -64.55 -31.76
C ASP A 224 -44.28 -63.88 -30.64
N PRO A 225 -45.53 -63.45 -30.88
CA PRO A 225 -46.36 -62.78 -29.88
C PRO A 225 -46.75 -63.70 -28.70
N ASN A 226 -46.57 -65.01 -28.85
CA ASN A 226 -46.76 -66.02 -27.81
C ASN A 226 -45.45 -66.46 -27.13
N ALA A 227 -44.30 -65.88 -27.50
CA ALA A 227 -43.05 -66.18 -26.82
C ALA A 227 -43.12 -65.70 -25.36
N VAL A 228 -42.57 -66.50 -24.44
CA VAL A 228 -42.54 -66.16 -23.01
C VAL A 228 -41.72 -64.88 -22.84
N LYS A 229 -42.39 -63.78 -22.50
CA LYS A 229 -41.74 -62.49 -22.26
C LYS A 229 -40.76 -62.66 -21.10
N LEU A 230 -39.49 -62.30 -21.33
CA LEU A 230 -38.40 -62.49 -20.36
C LEU A 230 -38.72 -61.87 -18.98
N PHE A 231 -39.53 -60.82 -18.97
CA PHE A 231 -39.92 -60.07 -17.78
C PHE A 231 -41.22 -60.54 -17.12
N ASP A 232 -41.98 -61.43 -17.77
CA ASP A 232 -43.17 -62.07 -17.17
C ASP A 232 -42.81 -63.40 -16.47
N GLN A 233 -41.55 -63.83 -16.56
CA GLN A 233 -41.06 -65.02 -15.86
C GLN A 233 -40.81 -64.71 -14.39
N ARG A 234 -41.15 -65.67 -13.50
CA ARG A 234 -40.80 -65.56 -12.08
C ARG A 234 -39.28 -65.37 -11.97
N PRO A 235 -38.81 -64.37 -11.20
CA PRO A 235 -37.38 -64.15 -11.03
C PRO A 235 -36.74 -65.43 -10.50
N LEU A 236 -35.57 -65.79 -11.05
CA LEU A 236 -34.84 -67.05 -10.81
C LEU A 236 -34.36 -67.27 -9.35
N GLY A 237 -34.92 -66.56 -8.36
CA GLY A 237 -34.59 -66.74 -6.95
C GLY A 237 -33.17 -66.34 -6.57
N ILE A 238 -32.39 -65.79 -7.51
CA ILE A 238 -31.00 -65.38 -7.31
C ILE A 238 -30.93 -64.20 -6.33
N TRP A 239 -31.97 -63.37 -6.29
CA TRP A 239 -32.07 -62.20 -5.41
C TRP A 239 -33.19 -62.41 -4.38
N LYS A 240 -32.82 -62.45 -3.10
CA LYS A 240 -33.76 -62.76 -1.99
C LYS A 240 -34.73 -61.63 -1.65
N LYS A 241 -34.48 -60.38 -2.09
CA LYS A 241 -35.34 -59.20 -1.89
C LYS A 241 -35.13 -58.19 -3.03
N ALA A 242 -36.16 -57.90 -3.82
CA ALA A 242 -36.09 -56.91 -4.92
C ALA A 242 -36.08 -55.46 -4.40
N GLU A 243 -36.77 -55.20 -3.28
CA GLU A 243 -37.00 -53.88 -2.69
C GLU A 243 -35.70 -53.12 -2.35
N LYS A 244 -34.59 -53.82 -2.06
CA LYS A 244 -33.33 -53.17 -1.67
C LYS A 244 -32.56 -52.56 -2.84
N TYR A 245 -32.87 -52.93 -4.09
CA TYR A 245 -32.08 -52.52 -5.26
C TYR A 245 -32.78 -51.45 -6.12
N GLU A 246 -34.11 -51.33 -6.02
CA GLU A 246 -34.84 -50.23 -6.64
C GLU A 246 -34.43 -48.88 -6.05
N GLU A 247 -34.35 -48.75 -4.72
CA GLU A 247 -34.00 -47.47 -4.08
C GLU A 247 -32.59 -46.97 -4.42
N LEU A 248 -31.60 -47.88 -4.51
CA LEU A 248 -30.22 -47.53 -4.82
C LEU A 248 -30.01 -47.17 -6.29
N SER A 249 -30.65 -47.88 -7.21
CA SER A 249 -30.50 -47.62 -8.65
C SER A 249 -31.35 -46.43 -9.11
N LEU A 250 -32.62 -46.33 -8.68
CA LEU A 250 -33.49 -45.20 -9.01
C LEU A 250 -33.02 -43.91 -8.35
N GLY A 251 -32.49 -43.97 -7.13
CA GLY A 251 -31.92 -42.81 -6.45
C GLY A 251 -30.73 -42.22 -7.20
N PHE A 252 -29.85 -43.07 -7.73
CA PHE A 252 -28.73 -42.64 -8.58
C PHE A 252 -29.21 -41.96 -9.86
N TRP A 253 -30.15 -42.57 -10.60
CA TRP A 253 -30.67 -42.00 -11.84
C TRP A 253 -31.45 -40.69 -11.61
N ASN A 254 -32.23 -40.60 -10.54
CA ASN A 254 -32.93 -39.37 -10.19
C ASN A 254 -31.97 -38.24 -9.81
N GLN A 255 -30.89 -38.53 -9.08
CA GLN A 255 -29.86 -37.53 -8.77
C GLN A 255 -29.07 -37.11 -10.01
N TRP A 256 -28.81 -38.05 -10.92
CA TRP A 256 -28.18 -37.78 -12.20
C TRP A 256 -29.04 -36.85 -13.05
N ASP A 257 -30.33 -37.14 -13.20
CA ASP A 257 -31.28 -36.31 -13.95
C ASP A 257 -31.44 -34.91 -13.33
N GLN A 258 -31.49 -34.80 -12.00
CA GLN A 258 -31.52 -33.51 -11.32
C GLN A 258 -30.25 -32.68 -11.56
N ARG A 259 -29.07 -33.31 -11.56
CA ARG A 259 -27.81 -32.62 -11.87
C ARG A 259 -27.72 -32.21 -13.33
N ALA A 260 -28.14 -33.07 -14.25
CA ALA A 260 -28.19 -32.75 -15.67
C ALA A 260 -29.15 -31.59 -15.95
N ALA A 261 -30.33 -31.57 -15.31
CA ALA A 261 -31.27 -30.47 -15.38
C ALA A 261 -30.68 -29.17 -14.80
N ALA A 262 -30.05 -29.22 -13.62
CA ALA A 262 -29.40 -28.06 -13.03
C ALA A 262 -28.30 -27.47 -13.93
N PHE A 263 -27.52 -28.32 -14.60
CA PHE A 263 -26.54 -27.90 -15.59
C PHE A 263 -27.17 -27.23 -16.82
N MET A 264 -28.32 -27.73 -17.29
CA MET A 264 -29.06 -27.12 -18.40
C MET A 264 -29.65 -25.76 -18.01
N TYR A 265 -30.20 -25.60 -16.80
CA TYR A 265 -30.76 -24.34 -16.31
C TYR A 265 -29.69 -23.28 -16.00
N LEU A 266 -28.54 -23.68 -15.43
CA LEU A 266 -27.40 -22.77 -15.23
C LEU A 266 -26.80 -22.29 -16.57
N LYS A 267 -26.92 -23.09 -17.63
CA LYS A 267 -26.49 -22.71 -18.97
C LYS A 267 -27.47 -21.76 -19.67
N THR A 268 -28.75 -21.72 -19.27
CA THR A 268 -29.72 -20.74 -19.77
C THR A 268 -29.68 -19.42 -19.00
N ASP A 269 -29.28 -19.43 -17.72
CA ASP A 269 -29.17 -18.21 -16.89
C ASP A 269 -27.84 -17.46 -17.06
N PHE A 270 -26.79 -18.12 -17.59
CA PHE A 270 -25.53 -17.50 -18.01
C PHE A 270 -25.36 -17.55 -19.54
N GLY A 271 -26.22 -16.80 -20.23
CA GLY A 271 -25.92 -16.27 -21.58
C GLY A 271 -26.79 -16.80 -22.71
N TYR A 272 -27.76 -15.99 -23.14
CA TYR A 272 -27.73 -15.33 -24.44
C TYR A 272 -28.74 -14.16 -24.42
N GLY A 273 -28.19 -12.94 -24.35
CA GLY A 273 -28.69 -11.84 -25.18
C GLY A 273 -28.02 -11.93 -26.54
#